data_AF-A0A6M4RS87-F1
#
_entry.id   AF-A0A6M4RS87-F1
#
_cell.length_a   1.000
_cell.length_b   1.000
_cell.length_c   1.000
_cell.angle_alpha   90.00
_cell.angle_beta   90.00
_cell.angle_gamma   90.00
#
_symmetry.space_group_name_H-M   'P 1'
#
loop_
_entity.id
_entity.type
_entity.pdbx_description
1 polymer ?
#
loop_
_entity_poly.entity_id
_entity_poly.type
_entity_poly.pdbx_seq_one_letter_code
_entity_poly.pdbx_strand_id
1 'polypeptide(L)'
;MKGTLLLLGLLVTGELTFQKTESCVPFFEGYASVVSGSRVWLYQELQAFDATAKVKVALEKIQGCYREERVRNIFLETKIMEAMVASPEFRAYYGSDNIRSFLDIFEKLLEE
;
A
#
# COMPACT_ATOMS: atom_id res chain seq x y z
N MET A 1 10.77 18.45 3.60
CA MET A 1 10.58 17.47 4.70
C MET A 1 9.42 16.49 4.48
N LYS A 2 8.72 16.49 3.33
CA LYS A 2 7.56 15.60 3.08
C LYS A 2 7.92 14.16 2.62
N GLY A 3 9.05 13.97 1.94
CA GLY A 3 9.54 12.62 1.65
C GLY A 3 9.87 11.80 2.90
N THR A 4 10.19 12.47 4.01
CA THR A 4 10.35 11.85 5.33
C THR A 4 9.00 11.42 5.91
N LEU A 5 7.90 12.14 5.61
CA LEU A 5 6.54 11.78 6.03
C LEU A 5 6.00 10.54 5.34
N LEU A 6 6.46 10.22 4.12
CA LEU A 6 6.07 9.01 3.38
C LEU A 6 6.76 7.77 3.99
N LEU A 7 8.06 7.88 4.28
CA LEU A 7 8.79 6.90 5.08
C LEU A 7 8.24 6.80 6.51
N LEU A 8 7.87 7.93 7.12
CA LEU A 8 7.20 7.93 8.42
C LEU A 8 5.85 7.24 8.32
N GLY A 9 5.01 7.50 7.32
CA GLY A 9 3.74 6.80 7.11
C GLY A 9 3.90 5.29 6.96
N LEU A 10 4.95 4.86 6.23
CA LEU A 10 5.37 3.46 6.12
C LEU A 10 5.91 2.88 7.45
N LEU A 11 6.55 3.68 8.30
CA LEU A 11 7.04 3.30 9.64
C LEU A 11 5.97 3.43 10.75
N VAL A 12 4.95 4.27 10.54
CA VAL A 12 3.91 4.68 11.49
C VAL A 12 2.94 3.52 11.75
N THR A 13 2.82 2.56 10.85
CA THR A 13 2.09 1.31 11.09
C THR A 13 2.75 0.41 12.14
N GLY A 14 4.05 0.59 12.45
CA GLY A 14 4.78 -0.18 13.46
C GLY A 14 4.85 0.47 14.85
N GLU A 15 5.20 1.76 14.94
CA GLU A 15 5.65 2.35 16.22
C GLU A 15 5.03 3.71 16.61
N LEU A 16 4.40 4.45 15.70
CA LEU A 16 3.92 5.81 15.98
C LEU A 16 2.40 5.87 15.96
N THR A 17 1.81 6.05 17.13
CA THR A 17 0.37 6.19 17.42
C THR A 17 -0.26 7.47 16.82
N PHE A 18 0.07 7.84 15.58
CA PHE A 18 -0.57 8.96 14.87
C PHE A 18 -1.70 8.45 14.00
N GLN A 19 -2.90 9.02 14.19
CA GLN A 19 -4.12 8.91 13.38
C GLN A 19 -4.17 7.68 12.44
N LYS A 20 -4.10 6.48 13.04
CA LYS A 20 -3.99 5.20 12.34
C LYS A 20 -5.10 5.01 11.29
N THR A 21 -6.31 5.52 11.59
CA THR A 21 -7.48 5.50 10.71
C THR A 21 -7.27 6.22 9.38
N GLU A 22 -6.60 7.37 9.36
CA GLU A 22 -6.45 8.18 8.13
C GLU A 22 -5.28 7.75 7.25
N SER A 23 -4.28 7.08 7.83
CA SER A 23 -3.06 6.66 7.12
C SER A 23 -3.12 5.21 6.62
N CYS A 24 -4.12 4.43 7.05
CA CYS A 24 -4.26 3.03 6.70
C CYS A 24 -4.58 2.83 5.21
N VAL A 25 -5.65 3.45 4.71
CA VAL A 25 -6.04 3.30 3.29
C VAL A 25 -4.91 3.74 2.35
N PRO A 26 -4.25 4.91 2.54
CA PRO A 26 -3.15 5.30 1.68
C PRO A 26 -1.90 4.41 1.79
N PHE A 27 -1.66 3.78 2.94
CA PHE A 27 -0.61 2.78 3.07
C PHE A 27 -0.88 1.57 2.16
N PHE A 28 -2.11 1.05 2.17
CA PHE A 28 -2.48 -0.08 1.33
C PHE A 28 -2.56 0.28 -0.16
N GLU A 29 -2.96 1.50 -0.52
CA GLU A 29 -2.87 1.99 -1.90
C GLU A 29 -1.41 2.04 -2.38
N GLY A 30 -0.53 2.62 -1.56
CA GLY A 30 0.91 2.61 -1.82
C GLY A 30 1.47 1.19 -1.92
N TYR A 31 1.09 0.30 -1.02
CA TYR A 31 1.49 -1.12 -1.04
C TYR A 31 1.01 -1.83 -2.31
N ALA A 32 -0.27 -1.72 -2.65
CA ALA A 32 -0.85 -2.31 -3.84
C ALA A 32 -0.18 -1.78 -5.12
N SER A 33 0.16 -0.49 -5.18
CA SER A 33 0.90 0.08 -6.32
C SER A 33 2.30 -0.53 -6.50
N VAL A 34 2.95 -0.95 -5.40
CA VAL A 34 4.24 -1.67 -5.45
C VAL A 34 4.03 -3.11 -5.91
N VAL A 35 3.02 -3.79 -5.37
CA VAL A 35 2.70 -5.19 -5.71
C VAL A 35 2.24 -5.33 -7.17
N SER A 36 1.48 -4.37 -7.70
CA SER A 36 0.91 -4.43 -9.06
C SER A 36 1.96 -4.50 -10.16
N GLY A 37 3.19 -4.07 -9.89
CA GLY A 37 4.23 -3.91 -10.91
C GLY A 37 4.05 -2.67 -11.80
N SER A 38 2.97 -1.90 -11.63
CA SER A 38 2.61 -0.75 -12.47
C SER A 38 3.38 0.51 -12.07
N ARG A 39 4.30 0.98 -12.92
CA ARG A 39 5.02 2.24 -12.67
C ARG A 39 4.10 3.43 -12.65
N VAL A 40 3.08 3.42 -13.50
CA VAL A 40 2.13 4.54 -13.63
C VAL A 40 1.41 4.73 -12.30
N TRP A 41 0.83 3.64 -11.78
CA TRP A 41 0.13 3.68 -10.50
C TRP A 41 1.07 4.04 -9.35
N LEU A 42 2.25 3.41 -9.26
CA LEU A 42 3.25 3.75 -8.23
C LEU A 42 3.62 5.23 -8.25
N TYR A 43 3.84 5.82 -9.43
CA TYR A 43 4.23 7.23 -9.52
C TYR A 43 3.08 8.18 -9.15
N GLN A 44 1.83 7.81 -9.47
CA GLN A 44 0.65 8.56 -9.06
C GLN A 44 0.53 8.59 -7.53
N GLU A 45 0.61 7.44 -6.87
CA GLU A 45 0.57 7.37 -5.41
C GLU A 45 1.70 8.19 -4.79
N LEU A 46 2.93 8.00 -5.26
CA LEU A 46 4.08 8.73 -4.73
C LEU A 46 4.04 10.24 -5.02
N GLN A 47 3.33 10.67 -6.06
CA GLN A 47 3.12 12.08 -6.34
C GLN A 47 2.16 12.71 -5.33
N ALA A 48 1.11 12.01 -4.91
CA ALA A 48 0.17 12.49 -3.88
C ALA A 48 0.88 12.83 -2.55
N PHE A 49 2.03 12.20 -2.29
CA PHE A 49 2.84 12.40 -1.08
C PHE A 49 4.11 13.25 -1.28
N ASP A 50 4.26 13.92 -2.43
CA ASP A 50 5.47 14.70 -2.76
C ASP A 50 6.77 13.88 -2.55
N ALA A 51 6.76 12.59 -2.95
CA ALA A 51 7.87 11.68 -2.71
C ALA A 51 9.17 12.17 -3.37
N THR A 52 10.29 12.07 -2.64
CA THR A 52 11.60 12.40 -3.20
C THR A 52 12.01 11.43 -4.30
N ALA A 53 12.87 11.86 -5.22
CA ALA A 53 13.40 11.00 -6.28
C ALA A 53 14.06 9.72 -5.73
N LYS A 54 14.72 9.79 -4.57
CA LYS A 54 15.32 8.62 -3.91
C LYS A 54 14.28 7.59 -3.47
N VAL A 55 13.16 8.04 -2.90
CA VAL A 55 12.05 7.15 -2.47
C VAL A 55 11.42 6.47 -3.69
N LYS A 56 11.20 7.22 -4.78
CA LYS A 56 10.68 6.67 -6.03
C LYS A 56 11.56 5.53 -6.55
N VAL A 57 12.87 5.78 -6.68
CA VAL A 57 13.83 4.76 -7.14
C VAL A 57 13.89 3.56 -6.21
N ALA A 58 13.79 3.75 -4.89
CA ALA A 58 13.80 2.65 -3.93
C ALA A 58 12.56 1.74 -4.11
N LEU A 59 11.37 2.34 -4.20
CA LEU A 59 10.12 1.59 -4.38
C LEU A 59 10.01 0.96 -5.77
N GLU A 60 10.55 1.58 -6.82
CA GLU A 60 10.66 0.97 -8.14
C GLU A 60 11.50 -0.31 -8.14
N LYS A 61 12.56 -0.38 -7.32
CA LYS A 61 13.36 -1.60 -7.18
C LYS A 61 12.57 -2.72 -6.52
N ILE A 62 11.81 -2.41 -5.46
CA ILE A 62 10.93 -3.37 -4.79
C ILE A 62 9.83 -3.83 -5.74
N GLN A 63 9.22 -2.91 -6.47
CA GLN A 63 8.24 -3.21 -7.51
C GLN A 63 8.83 -4.12 -8.60
N GLY A 64 10.12 -3.96 -8.93
CA GLY A 64 10.85 -4.83 -9.84
C GLY A 64 10.80 -6.30 -9.42
N CYS A 65 10.95 -6.59 -8.12
CA CYS A 65 10.85 -7.95 -7.59
C CYS A 65 9.46 -8.57 -7.81
N TYR A 66 8.41 -7.76 -7.75
CA TYR A 66 7.04 -8.24 -7.97
C TYR A 66 6.75 -8.56 -9.45
N ARG A 67 7.48 -7.97 -10.42
CA ARG A 67 7.25 -8.21 -11.86
C ARG A 67 7.71 -9.57 -12.36
N GLU A 68 8.75 -10.14 -11.78
CA GLU A 68 9.37 -11.38 -12.28
C GLU A 68 8.40 -12.59 -12.21
N GLU A 69 7.48 -12.60 -11.24
CA GLU A 69 6.41 -13.61 -11.10
C GLU A 69 5.03 -12.94 -10.88
N ARG A 70 4.74 -11.88 -11.64
CA ARG A 70 3.62 -10.95 -11.41
C ARG A 70 2.30 -11.61 -11.00
N VAL A 71 1.82 -12.60 -11.76
CA VAL A 71 0.51 -13.23 -11.49
C VAL A 71 0.50 -13.99 -10.16
N ARG A 72 1.56 -14.77 -9.89
CA ARG A 72 1.69 -15.53 -8.63
C ARG A 72 1.82 -14.58 -7.45
N ASN A 73 2.60 -13.52 -7.61
CA ASN A 73 2.84 -12.52 -6.59
C ASN A 73 1.56 -11.74 -6.27
N ILE A 74 0.86 -11.22 -7.27
CA ILE A 74 -0.43 -10.54 -7.07
C ILE A 74 -1.41 -11.45 -6.32
N PHE A 75 -1.52 -12.72 -6.71
CA PHE A 75 -2.41 -13.67 -6.02
C PHE A 75 -2.05 -13.90 -4.55
N LEU A 76 -0.76 -14.10 -4.24
CA LEU A 76 -0.31 -14.33 -2.87
C LEU A 76 -0.46 -13.07 -2.02
N GLU A 77 -0.08 -11.91 -2.55
CA GLU A 77 -0.18 -10.64 -1.85
C GLU A 77 -1.61 -10.21 -1.59
N THR A 78 -2.51 -10.48 -2.54
CA THR A 78 -3.95 -10.29 -2.34
C THR A 78 -4.47 -11.13 -1.18
N LYS A 79 -4.06 -12.40 -1.07
CA LYS A 79 -4.46 -13.24 0.07
C LYS A 79 -3.91 -12.75 1.41
N ILE A 80 -2.66 -12.26 1.42
CA ILE A 80 -2.04 -11.72 2.63
C ILE A 80 -2.79 -10.46 3.06
N MET A 81 -3.06 -9.53 2.14
CA MET A 81 -3.86 -8.35 2.43
C MET A 81 -5.26 -8.70 2.91
N GLU A 82 -5.93 -9.69 2.30
CA GLU A 82 -7.26 -10.11 2.71
C GLU A 82 -7.24 -10.63 4.15
N ALA A 83 -6.26 -11.48 4.48
CA ALA A 83 -6.07 -12.00 5.83
C ALA A 83 -5.78 -10.88 6.85
N MET A 84 -4.98 -9.87 6.47
CA MET A 84 -4.72 -8.70 7.33
C MET A 84 -6.01 -7.91 7.60
N VAL A 85 -6.81 -7.60 6.59
CA VAL A 85 -8.06 -6.84 6.73
C VAL A 85 -9.15 -7.64 7.46
N ALA A 86 -9.17 -8.96 7.28
CA ALA A 86 -10.10 -9.86 7.96
C ALA A 86 -9.75 -10.10 9.43
N SER A 87 -8.51 -9.78 9.86
CA SER A 87 -8.04 -10.03 11.22
C SER A 87 -8.87 -9.27 12.28
N PRO A 88 -9.13 -9.88 13.45
CA PRO A 88 -9.84 -9.22 14.55
C PRO A 88 -9.16 -7.93 14.99
N GLU A 89 -7.83 -7.89 14.98
CA GLU A 89 -7.02 -6.74 15.34
C GLU A 89 -7.30 -5.58 14.40
N PHE A 90 -7.33 -5.83 13.08
CA PHE A 90 -7.63 -4.79 12.10
C PHE A 90 -9.06 -4.28 12.24
N ARG A 91 -10.04 -5.18 12.37
CA ARG A 91 -11.46 -4.82 12.51
C ARG A 91 -11.77 -4.09 13.81
N ALA A 92 -11.00 -4.31 14.87
CA ALA A 92 -11.15 -3.61 16.14
C ALA A 92 -10.80 -2.12 16.05
N TYR A 93 -9.93 -1.74 15.10
CA TYR A 93 -9.44 -0.36 14.95
C TYR A 93 -10.01 0.39 13.74
N TYR A 94 -10.54 -0.31 12.73
CA TYR A 94 -10.99 0.29 11.48
C TYR A 94 -12.48 0.05 11.20
N GLY A 95 -13.20 1.11 10.83
CA GLY A 95 -14.63 1.07 10.52
C GLY A 95 -14.97 0.50 9.13
N SER A 96 -16.27 0.35 8.86
CA SER A 96 -16.80 -0.24 7.62
C SER A 96 -16.39 0.51 6.34
N ASP A 97 -16.18 1.82 6.41
CA ASP A 97 -15.81 2.62 5.24
C ASP A 97 -14.39 2.31 4.76
N ASN A 98 -13.45 2.06 5.69
CA ASN A 98 -12.10 1.62 5.34
C ASN A 98 -12.11 0.24 4.68
N ILE A 99 -13.00 -0.66 5.13
CA ILE A 99 -13.17 -2.00 4.54
C ILE A 99 -13.58 -1.91 3.07
N ARG A 100 -14.48 -0.99 2.72
CA ARG A 100 -14.86 -0.76 1.32
C ARG A 100 -13.68 -0.27 0.49
N SER A 101 -12.91 0.69 1.00
CA SER A 101 -11.70 1.15 0.31
C SER A 101 -10.69 0.02 0.08
N PHE A 102 -10.54 -0.94 1.00
CA PHE A 102 -9.69 -2.11 0.74
C PHE A 102 -10.22 -2.99 -0.37
N LEU A 103 -11.54 -3.21 -0.45
CA LEU A 103 -12.15 -3.96 -1.55
C LEU A 103 -11.90 -3.28 -2.90
N ASP A 104 -12.03 -1.95 -2.98
CA ASP A 104 -11.73 -1.19 -4.19
C ASP A 104 -10.25 -1.34 -4.61
N ILE A 105 -9.33 -1.36 -3.64
CA ILE A 105 -7.90 -1.58 -3.89
C ILE A 105 -7.65 -3.00 -4.44
N PHE A 106 -8.32 -4.00 -3.89
CA PHE A 106 -8.23 -5.38 -4.37
C PHE A 106 -8.71 -5.52 -5.81
N GLU A 107 -9.86 -4.91 -6.14
CA GLU A 107 -10.39 -4.95 -7.49
C GLU A 107 -9.41 -4.32 -8.49
N LYS A 108 -8.90 -3.12 -8.19
CA LYS A 108 -7.88 -2.44 -9.02
C LYS A 108 -6.61 -3.29 -9.20
N LEU A 109 -6.17 -3.99 -8.15
CA LEU A 109 -4.98 -4.83 -8.20
C LEU A 109 -5.18 -6.07 -9.08
N LEU A 110 -6.41 -6.58 -9.18
CA LEU A 110 -6.77 -7.73 -10.02
C LEU A 110 -7.03 -7.34 -11.49
N GLU A 111 -7.35 -6.08 -11.77
CA GLU A 111 -7.56 -5.55 -13.13
C GLU A 111 -6.25 -5.22 -13.88
N GLU A 112 -5.13 -5.09 -13.17
CA GLU A 112 -3.79 -4.73 -13.68
C GLU A 112 -3.00 -5.91 -14.26
#